data_AF-A0A934DFK0-F1
#
_entry.id   AF-A0A934DFK0-F1
#
_cell.length_a   1.000
_cell.length_b   1.000
_cell.length_c   1.000
_cell.angle_alpha   90.00
_cell.angle_beta   90.00
_cell.angle_gamma   90.00
#
_symmetry.space_group_name_H-M   'P 1'
#
loop_
_entity.id
_entity.type
_entity.pdbx_description
1 polymer ?
#
loop_
_entity_poly.entity_id
_entity_poly.type
_entity_poly.pdbx_seq_one_letter_code
_entity_poly.pdbx_strand_id
1 'polypeptide(L)'
;MYTSNEVDRVTISIPHSLALQSEAVRGELKISRSELFRLALERFIQEQNNSRLATIAAEMVEEYRGNSELTVLTVLDGEDFA
;
A
#
# COMPACT_ATOMS: atom_id res chain seq x y z
N MET A 1 8.81 15.77 -26.08
CA MET A 1 8.77 15.36 -24.66
C MET A 1 9.37 13.97 -24.57
N TYR A 2 10.61 13.84 -24.12
CA TYR A 2 11.18 12.55 -23.77
C TYR A 2 10.93 12.39 -22.27
N THR A 3 10.03 11.48 -21.89
CA THR A 3 9.95 11.01 -20.51
C THR A 3 11.19 10.17 -20.27
N SER A 4 12.23 10.79 -19.73
CA SER A 4 13.37 10.07 -19.18
C SER A 4 12.85 9.18 -18.06
N ASN A 5 12.69 7.88 -18.32
CA ASN A 5 12.48 6.91 -17.26
C ASN A 5 13.79 6.84 -16.47
N GLU A 6 13.91 7.66 -15.44
CA GLU A 6 15.00 7.55 -14.47
C GLU A 6 14.85 6.19 -13.77
N VAL A 7 15.75 5.27 -14.12
CA VAL A 7 15.77 3.93 -13.54
C VAL A 7 16.90 3.86 -12.54
N ASP A 8 16.55 3.80 -11.27
CA ASP A 8 17.50 3.54 -10.20
C ASP A 8 17.87 2.05 -10.15
N ARG A 9 19.17 1.75 -10.11
CA ARG A 9 19.68 0.39 -9.97
C ARG A 9 20.01 0.13 -8.51
N VAL A 10 19.47 -0.96 -7.99
CA VAL A 10 19.69 -1.38 -6.61
C VAL A 10 20.32 -2.77 -6.58
N THR A 11 21.35 -2.92 -5.75
CA THR A 11 21.94 -4.22 -5.42
C THR A 11 21.58 -4.55 -3.98
N ILE A 12 20.95 -5.69 -3.76
CA ILE A 12 20.52 -6.15 -2.44
C ILE A 12 21.17 -7.48 -2.08
N SER A 13 21.46 -7.66 -0.80
CA SER A 13 21.79 -8.97 -0.23
C SER A 13 20.56 -9.50 0.49
N ILE A 14 20.19 -10.74 0.21
CA ILE A 14 19.04 -11.39 0.84
C ILE A 14 19.47 -12.71 1.50
N PRO A 15 18.79 -13.16 2.57
CA PRO A 15 19.02 -14.46 3.15
C PRO A 15 18.87 -15.58 2.11
N HIS A 16 19.71 -16.61 2.20
CA HIS A 16 19.71 -17.72 1.24
C HIS A 16 18.35 -18.44 1.19
N SER A 17 17.71 -18.63 2.35
CA SER A 17 16.36 -19.22 2.45
C SER A 17 15.32 -18.44 1.66
N LEU A 18 15.39 -17.10 1.69
CA LEU A 18 14.49 -16.23 0.95
C LEU A 18 14.81 -16.28 -0.56
N ALA A 19 16.08 -16.34 -0.93
CA ALA A 19 16.48 -16.52 -2.33
C ALA A 19 15.89 -17.80 -2.92
N LEU A 20 15.97 -18.93 -2.20
CA LEU A 20 15.37 -20.20 -2.64
C LEU A 20 13.86 -20.11 -2.84
N GLN A 21 13.15 -19.49 -1.90
CA GLN A 21 11.70 -19.28 -2.02
C GLN A 21 11.35 -18.38 -3.22
N SER A 22 12.12 -17.31 -3.42
CA SER A 22 11.91 -16.40 -4.56
C SER A 22 12.12 -17.10 -5.91
N GLU A 23 13.05 -18.06 -5.99
CA GLU A 23 13.29 -18.85 -7.20
C GLU A 23 12.13 -19.78 -7.53
N ALA A 24 11.50 -20.39 -6.53
CA ALA A 24 10.33 -21.24 -6.70
C ALA A 24 9.15 -20.42 -7.26
N VAL A 25 8.83 -19.29 -6.61
CA VAL A 25 7.77 -18.37 -7.04
C VAL A 25 8.05 -17.82 -8.44
N ARG A 26 9.31 -17.46 -8.73
CA ARG A 26 9.73 -17.03 -10.06
C ARG A 26 9.45 -18.12 -11.11
N GLY A 27 9.77 -19.38 -10.79
CA GLY A 27 9.53 -20.53 -11.66
C GLY A 27 8.06 -20.74 -11.99
N GLU A 28 7.19 -20.59 -10.99
CA GLU A 28 5.74 -20.69 -11.15
C GLU A 28 5.17 -19.55 -12.02
N LEU A 29 5.57 -18.31 -11.74
CA LEU A 29 5.08 -17.13 -12.43
C LEU A 29 5.75 -16.89 -13.80
N LYS A 30 6.85 -17.58 -14.10
CA LYS A 30 7.64 -17.46 -15.34
C LYS A 30 8.12 -16.04 -15.64
N ILE A 31 8.44 -15.27 -14.60
CA ILE A 31 8.94 -13.89 -14.70
C ILE A 31 10.44 -13.80 -14.41
N SER A 32 11.05 -12.64 -14.65
CA SER A 32 12.45 -12.42 -14.25
C SER A 32 12.58 -12.19 -12.74
N ARG A 33 13.78 -12.40 -12.17
CA ARG A 33 14.05 -12.06 -10.76
C ARG A 33 13.77 -10.58 -10.48
N SER A 34 14.27 -9.70 -11.34
CA SER A 34 14.10 -8.25 -11.18
C SER A 34 12.63 -7.84 -11.19
N GLU A 35 11.82 -8.49 -12.04
CA GLU A 35 10.38 -8.28 -12.08
C GLU A 35 9.66 -8.78 -10.84
N LEU A 36 10.03 -9.95 -10.32
CA LEU A 36 9.51 -10.45 -9.05
C LEU A 36 9.78 -9.46 -7.90
N PHE A 37 11.02 -8.97 -7.79
CA PHE A 37 11.38 -8.02 -6.73
C PHE A 37 10.72 -6.65 -6.92
N ARG A 38 10.57 -6.17 -8.15
CA ARG A 38 9.80 -4.95 -8.46
C ARG A 38 8.35 -5.08 -8.00
N LEU A 39 7.66 -6.16 -8.38
CA LEU A 39 6.27 -6.41 -7.99
C LEU A 39 6.14 -6.53 -6.47
N ALA A 40 7.07 -7.22 -5.81
CA ALA A 40 7.08 -7.34 -4.36
C ALA A 40 7.24 -5.97 -3.67
N LEU A 41 8.14 -5.11 -4.17
CA LEU A 41 8.33 -3.75 -3.65
C LEU A 41 7.08 -2.88 -3.87
N GLU A 42 6.50 -2.91 -5.07
CA GLU A 42 5.27 -2.17 -5.39
C GLU A 42 4.12 -2.58 -4.45
N ARG A 43 3.93 -3.88 -4.24
CA ARG A 43 2.91 -4.42 -3.33
C ARG A 43 3.17 -4.02 -1.89
N PHE A 44 4.41 -4.13 -1.41
CA PHE A 44 4.78 -3.75 -0.06
C PHE A 44 4.52 -2.26 0.23
N ILE A 45 4.87 -1.38 -0.72
CA ILE A 45 4.61 0.06 -0.59
C ILE A 45 3.10 0.33 -0.54
N GLN A 46 2.32 -0.34 -1.39
CA GLN A 46 0.87 -0.19 -1.42
C GLN A 46 0.23 -0.64 -0.10
N GLU A 47 0.64 -1.80 0.43
CA GLU A 47 0.16 -2.32 1.71
C GLU A 47 0.50 -1.38 2.87
N GLN A 48 1.72 -0.84 2.89
CA GLN A 48 2.14 0.09 3.94
C GLN A 48 1.34 1.40 3.90
N ASN A 49 1.06 1.92 2.70
CA ASN A 49 0.22 3.10 2.54
C ASN A 49 -1.21 2.84 3.02
N ASN A 50 -1.78 1.69 2.67
CA ASN A 50 -3.12 1.29 3.13
C ASN A 50 -3.18 1.13 4.66
N SER A 51 -2.16 0.51 5.25
CA SER A 51 -2.04 0.36 6.71
C SER A 51 -1.96 1.72 7.42
N ARG A 52 -1.20 2.66 6.85
CA ARG A 52 -1.11 4.03 7.37
C ARG A 52 -2.46 4.75 7.30
N LEU A 53 -3.16 4.64 6.17
CA LEU A 53 -4.50 5.22 6.01
C LEU A 53 -5.50 4.61 6.98
N ALA A 54 -5.45 3.29 7.20
CA ALA A 54 -6.31 2.61 8.16
C ALA A 54 -6.04 3.08 9.60
N THR A 55 -4.77 3.30 9.95
CA THR A 55 -4.38 3.84 11.26
C THR A 55 -4.92 5.26 11.46
N ILE A 56 -4.73 6.14 10.48
CA ILE A 56 -5.26 7.51 10.53
C ILE A 56 -6.79 7.49 10.64
N ALA A 57 -7.47 6.65 9.86
CA ALA A 57 -8.92 6.53 9.93
C ALA A 57 -9.39 6.03 11.31
N ALA A 58 -8.66 5.10 11.93
CA ALA A 58 -8.96 4.64 13.28
C ALA A 58 -8.79 5.75 14.33
N GLU A 59 -7.72 6.55 14.23
CA GLU A 59 -7.52 7.73 15.08
C GLU A 59 -8.65 8.75 14.91
N MET A 60 -9.05 9.02 13.67
CA MET A 60 -10.19 9.91 13.37
C MET A 60 -11.50 9.38 13.97
N VAL A 61 -11.78 8.08 13.87
CA VAL A 61 -13.00 7.49 14.47
C VAL A 61 -13.04 7.70 15.98
N GLU A 62 -11.92 7.56 16.68
CA GLU A 62 -11.85 7.81 18.11
C GLU A 62 -12.04 9.31 18.44
N GLU A 63 -11.51 10.21 17.61
CA GLU A 63 -11.76 11.66 17.75
C GLU A 63 -13.23 12.04 17.49
N TYR A 64 -13.87 11.47 16.46
CA TYR A 64 -15.30 11.68 16.17
C TYR A 64 -16.21 11.11 17.26
N ARG A 65 -15.82 10.01 17.93
CA ARG A 65 -16.54 9.47 19.10
C ARG A 65 -16.42 10.40 20.32
N GLY A 66 -15.27 11.04 20.49
CA GLY A 66 -15.00 11.95 21.61
C GLY A 66 -15.54 13.37 21.40
N ASN A 67 -15.83 13.78 20.17
CA ASN A 67 -16.29 15.13 19.85
C ASN A 67 -17.53 15.12 18.95
N SER A 68 -18.70 15.23 19.57
CA SER A 68 -20.01 15.22 18.89
C SER A 68 -20.19 16.38 17.91
N GLU A 69 -19.46 17.49 18.02
CA GLU A 69 -19.55 18.61 17.07
C GLU A 69 -19.01 18.25 15.68
N LEU A 70 -18.05 17.32 15.60
CA LEU A 70 -17.43 16.90 14.34
C LEU A 70 -18.33 15.96 13.49
N THR A 71 -19.41 15.42 14.08
CA THR A 71 -20.40 14.59 13.38
C THR A 71 -21.74 15.30 13.13
N VAL A 72 -21.86 16.58 13.53
CA VAL A 72 -23.12 17.36 13.36
C VAL A 72 -23.54 17.47 11.89
N LEU A 73 -22.59 17.56 10.96
CA LEU A 73 -22.89 17.72 9.53
C LEU A 73 -23.13 16.39 8.80
N THR A 74 -22.70 15.25 9.34
CA THR A 74 -23.01 13.93 8.74
C THR A 74 -24.46 13.49 9.01
N VAL A 75 -25.15 14.13 9.96
CA VAL A 75 -26.59 13.95 10.17
C VAL A 75 -27.40 14.53 8.99
N LEU A 76 -26.87 15.55 8.31
CA LEU A 76 -27.53 16.20 7.17
C LEU A 76 -27.36 15.42 5.85
N ASP A 77 -26.37 14.51 5.77
CA ASP A 77 -26.18 13.64 4.59
C ASP A 77 -27.26 12.55 4.46
N GLY A 78 -28.08 12.36 5.50
CA GLY A 78 -29.24 11.45 5.51
C GLY A 78 -30.58 12.12 5.21
N GLU A 79 -30.63 13.44 5.04
CA GLU A 79 -31.84 14.12 4.59
C GLU A 79 -31.93 14.00 3.07
N ASP A 80 -32.70 13.02 2.59
CA ASP A 80 -33.18 13.00 1.21
C ASP A 80 -33.78 14.39 0.91
N PHE A 81 -33.15 15.15 0.02
CA PHE A 81 -33.70 16.38 -0.54
C PHE A 81 -34.93 16.01 -1.38
N ALA A 82 -36.06 15.82 -0.72
CA ALA A 82 -37.39 15.64 -1.32
C ALA A 82 -38.04 16.98 -1.68
#